data_AF-A0A7J7IQD3-F1
#
_entry.id   AF-A0A7J7IQD3-F1
#
_cell.length_a   1.000
_cell.length_b   1.000
_cell.length_c   1.000
_cell.angle_alpha   90.00
_cell.angle_beta   90.00
_cell.angle_gamma   90.00
#
_symmetry.space_group_name_H-M   'P 1'
#
loop_
_entity.id
_entity.type
_entity.pdbx_description
1 polymer ?
#
loop_
_entity_poly.entity_id
_entity_poly.type
_entity_poly.pdbx_seq_one_letter_code
_entity_poly.pdbx_strand_id
1 'polypeptide(L)'
;MRAIHFGPDMFDFVTRSDEIANKKPAPDIFLAAAAGLGVEPQCCVVIEDAPAGVKAAKLAKMRCVAVATSVSAQLLWDAGADIVHVAPQYITLDDIVIVDEKDAVTSASSE
;
A
#
# COMPACT_ATOMS: atom_id res chain seq x y z
N MET A 1 17.75 -6.78 -15.30
CA MET A 1 16.44 -6.98 -14.63
C MET A 1 16.55 -8.28 -13.84
N ARG A 2 16.54 -8.25 -12.50
CA ARG A 2 16.42 -9.50 -11.75
C ARG A 2 14.99 -9.97 -11.93
N ALA A 3 14.80 -11.13 -12.53
CA ALA A 3 13.50 -11.78 -12.56
C ALA A 3 13.08 -12.00 -11.10
N ILE A 4 12.04 -11.29 -10.68
CA ILE A 4 11.24 -11.69 -9.53
C ILE A 4 10.67 -13.06 -9.90
N HIS A 5 10.94 -14.10 -9.09
CA HIS A 5 10.52 -15.49 -9.35
C HIS A 5 9.00 -15.70 -9.15
N PHE A 6 8.23 -14.62 -9.23
CA PHE A 6 6.79 -14.65 -9.09
C PHE A 6 6.18 -14.79 -10.47
N GLY A 7 5.40 -15.85 -10.68
CA GLY A 7 4.60 -16.02 -11.87
C GLY A 7 3.47 -14.99 -11.92
N PRO A 8 2.95 -14.65 -13.12
CA PRO A 8 1.79 -13.78 -13.26
C PRO A 8 0.58 -14.32 -12.49
N ASP A 9 0.48 -15.63 -12.33
CA ASP A 9 -0.62 -16.31 -11.63
C ASP A 9 -0.68 -16.03 -10.12
N MET A 10 0.33 -15.34 -9.55
CA MET A 10 0.29 -14.92 -8.15
C MET A 10 -0.41 -13.58 -7.91
N PHE A 11 -0.76 -12.85 -8.97
CA PHE A 11 -1.34 -11.53 -8.87
C PHE A 11 -2.61 -11.45 -9.72
N ASP A 12 -3.73 -11.06 -9.10
CA ASP A 12 -5.00 -10.86 -9.81
C ASP A 12 -4.91 -9.74 -10.86
N PHE A 13 -4.04 -8.76 -10.64
CA PHE A 13 -3.79 -7.67 -11.57
C PHE A 13 -2.34 -7.17 -11.47
N VAL A 14 -1.75 -6.81 -12.62
CA VAL A 14 -0.41 -6.22 -12.70
C VAL A 14 -0.46 -5.00 -13.60
N THR A 15 0.07 -3.89 -13.12
CA THR A 15 0.37 -2.70 -13.93
C THR A 15 1.85 -2.34 -13.79
N ARG A 16 2.40 -1.70 -14.82
CA ARG A 16 3.83 -1.37 -14.90
C ARG A 16 4.04 0.12 -15.12
N SER A 17 5.22 0.61 -14.72
CA SER A 17 5.54 2.04 -14.79
C SER A 17 5.71 2.59 -16.21
N ASP A 18 5.84 1.73 -17.22
CA ASP A 18 5.87 2.10 -18.64
C ASP A 18 4.47 2.26 -19.25
N GLU A 19 3.43 1.73 -18.59
CA GLU A 19 2.02 1.91 -18.97
C GLU A 19 1.42 3.20 -18.39
N ILE A 20 2.11 3.83 -17.43
CA ILE A 20 1.63 4.98 -16.68
C ILE A 20 2.33 6.26 -17.14
N ALA A 21 1.55 7.25 -17.55
CA ALA A 21 2.07 8.53 -18.02
C ALA A 21 2.79 9.32 -16.91
N ASN A 22 2.13 9.50 -15.76
CA ASN A 22 2.68 10.24 -14.64
C ASN A 22 3.29 9.30 -13.61
N LYS A 23 4.61 9.37 -13.44
CA LYS A 23 5.34 8.54 -12.49
C LYS A 23 5.21 9.09 -11.06
N LYS A 24 5.44 8.22 -10.07
CA LYS A 24 5.57 8.58 -8.65
C LYS A 24 6.43 9.85 -8.51
N PRO A 25 5.96 10.90 -7.81
CA PRO A 25 4.93 10.88 -6.78
C PRO A 25 3.49 11.00 -7.27
N ALA A 26 3.23 11.05 -8.58
CA ALA A 26 1.86 11.00 -9.07
C ALA A 26 1.18 9.65 -8.65
N PRO A 27 -0.12 9.67 -8.29
CA PRO A 27 -0.82 8.50 -7.75
C PRO A 27 -1.23 7.48 -8.82
N ASP A 28 -1.06 7.81 -10.10
CA ASP A 28 -1.66 7.14 -11.26
C ASP A 28 -1.44 5.63 -11.27
N ILE A 29 -0.24 5.15 -10.90
CA ILE A 29 0.05 3.70 -10.88
C ILE A 29 -0.78 2.94 -9.83
N PHE A 30 -1.03 3.56 -8.67
CA PHE A 30 -1.83 2.95 -7.62
C PHE A 30 -3.33 3.03 -7.95
N LEU A 31 -3.79 4.15 -8.52
CA LEU A 31 -5.15 4.28 -9.00
C LEU A 31 -5.47 3.29 -10.12
N ALA A 32 -4.52 3.07 -11.05
CA ALA A 32 -4.66 2.08 -12.10
C ALA A 32 -4.72 0.65 -11.53
N ALA A 33 -3.91 0.33 -10.52
CA ALA A 33 -3.96 -0.97 -9.85
C ALA A 33 -5.32 -1.20 -9.15
N ALA A 34 -5.82 -0.23 -8.39
CA ALA A 34 -7.12 -0.31 -7.73
C ALA A 34 -8.27 -0.47 -8.75
N ALA A 35 -8.23 0.29 -9.85
CA ALA A 35 -9.21 0.18 -10.93
C ALA A 35 -9.15 -1.19 -11.62
N GLY A 36 -7.95 -1.74 -11.86
CA GLY A 36 -7.77 -3.07 -12.44
C GLY A 36 -8.30 -4.20 -11.55
N LEU A 37 -8.25 -4.01 -10.24
CA LEU A 37 -8.82 -4.92 -9.24
C LEU A 37 -10.31 -4.67 -8.96
N GLY A 38 -10.89 -3.57 -9.45
CA GLY A 38 -12.28 -3.19 -9.19
C GLY A 38 -12.58 -2.80 -7.74
N VAL A 39 -11.59 -2.25 -7.02
CA VAL A 39 -11.72 -1.84 -5.61
C VAL A 39 -11.54 -0.34 -5.43
N GLU A 40 -12.17 0.22 -4.40
CA GLU A 40 -11.99 1.62 -4.03
C GLU A 40 -10.59 1.87 -3.46
N PRO A 41 -9.94 3.02 -3.74
CA PRO A 41 -8.61 3.31 -3.21
C PRO A 41 -8.52 3.27 -1.69
N GLN A 42 -9.60 3.63 -0.98
CA GLN A 42 -9.64 3.64 0.48
C GLN A 42 -9.59 2.23 1.08
N CYS A 43 -9.93 1.21 0.29
CA CYS A 43 -9.81 -0.20 0.65
C CYS A 43 -8.44 -0.80 0.30
N CYS A 44 -7.52 0.01 -0.25
CA CYS A 44 -6.19 -0.44 -0.66
C CYS A 44 -5.14 -0.11 0.39
N VAL A 45 -4.18 -1.03 0.56
CA VAL A 45 -2.95 -0.82 1.32
C VAL A 45 -1.77 -0.93 0.38
N VAL A 46 -0.88 0.06 0.43
CA VAL A 46 0.37 0.08 -0.33
C VAL A 46 1.53 -0.35 0.56
N ILE A 47 2.32 -1.32 0.09
CA ILE A 47 3.61 -1.67 0.68
C ILE A 47 4.73 -1.03 -0.14
N GLU A 48 5.55 -0.16 0.47
CA GLU A 48 6.51 0.68 -0.27
C GLU A 48 7.80 0.96 0.52
N ASP A 49 8.93 1.16 -0.14
CA ASP A 49 10.22 1.44 0.50
C ASP A 49 10.88 2.76 0.08
N ALA A 50 10.17 3.59 -0.71
CA ALA A 50 10.67 4.84 -1.26
C ALA A 50 9.74 6.05 -0.99
N PRO A 51 10.29 7.24 -0.63
CA PRO A 51 9.50 8.44 -0.35
C PRO A 51 8.56 8.88 -1.48
N ALA A 52 8.96 8.72 -2.74
CA ALA A 52 8.12 9.06 -3.88
C ALA A 52 6.89 8.15 -3.99
N GLY A 53 7.05 6.85 -3.67
CA GLY A 53 5.93 5.91 -3.65
C GLY A 53 5.00 6.15 -2.47
N VAL A 54 5.54 6.45 -1.28
CA VAL A 54 4.73 6.84 -0.11
C VAL A 54 3.84 8.03 -0.46
N LYS A 55 4.42 9.11 -1.03
CA LYS A 55 3.65 10.29 -1.46
C LYS A 55 2.56 9.94 -2.48
N ALA A 56 2.87 9.09 -3.46
CA ALA A 56 1.90 8.63 -4.43
C ALA A 56 0.74 7.85 -3.79
N ALA A 57 1.03 6.97 -2.82
CA ALA A 57 0.00 6.25 -2.07
C ALA A 57 -0.92 7.19 -1.30
N LYS A 58 -0.35 8.21 -0.63
CA LYS A 58 -1.13 9.20 0.12
C LYS A 58 -1.97 10.10 -0.80
N LEU A 59 -1.43 10.49 -1.96
CA LEU A 59 -2.19 11.23 -2.97
C LEU A 59 -3.33 10.38 -3.58
N ALA A 60 -3.15 9.06 -3.65
CA ALA A 60 -4.21 8.12 -4.02
C ALA A 60 -5.24 7.87 -2.90
N LYS A 61 -5.08 8.49 -1.72
CA LYS A 61 -5.89 8.27 -0.51
C LYS A 61 -5.87 6.82 -0.01
N MET A 62 -4.74 6.14 -0.21
CA MET A 62 -4.51 4.78 0.26
C MET A 62 -3.74 4.79 1.58
N ARG A 63 -3.91 3.72 2.37
CA ARG A 63 -3.03 3.44 3.51
C ARG A 63 -1.66 3.01 3.00
N CYS A 64 -0.59 3.43 3.66
CA CYS A 64 0.78 3.12 3.28
C CYS A 64 1.53 2.49 4.46
N VAL A 65 1.89 1.22 4.33
CA VAL A 65 2.79 0.51 5.23
C VAL A 65 4.16 0.47 4.55
N ALA A 66 5.07 1.31 5.01
CA ALA A 66 6.38 1.44 4.40
C ALA A 66 7.44 0.56 5.07
N VAL A 67 8.48 0.20 4.32
CA VAL A 67 9.59 -0.63 4.82
C VAL A 67 10.92 0.10 4.61
N ALA A 68 11.67 0.33 5.68
CA ALA A 68 12.94 1.07 5.66
C ALA A 68 14.13 0.22 5.15
N THR A 69 13.97 -0.46 4.01
CA THR A 69 15.03 -1.28 3.37
C THR A 69 15.94 -0.46 2.46
N SER A 70 15.41 0.60 1.84
CA SER A 70 16.13 1.40 0.83
C SER A 70 16.54 2.80 1.33
N VAL A 71 15.80 3.34 2.29
CA VAL A 71 16.04 4.65 2.91
C VAL A 71 15.79 4.59 4.42
N SER A 72 16.14 5.65 5.14
CA SER A 72 15.85 5.73 6.58
C SER A 72 14.34 5.77 6.85
N ALA A 73 13.93 5.22 7.98
CA ALA A 73 12.54 5.28 8.43
C ALA A 73 12.01 6.73 8.52
N GLN A 74 12.87 7.68 8.93
CA GLN A 74 12.51 9.09 9.02
C GLN A 74 12.07 9.66 7.66
N LEU A 75 12.77 9.33 6.56
CA LEU A 75 12.40 9.82 5.22
C LEU A 75 11.04 9.27 4.76
N LEU A 76 10.66 8.08 5.23
CA LEU A 76 9.35 7.47 4.93
C LEU A 76 8.25 8.13 5.75
N TRP A 77 8.51 8.44 7.02
CA TRP A 77 7.59 9.21 7.85
C TRP A 77 7.38 10.63 7.33
N ASP A 78 8.46 11.33 6.97
CA ASP A 78 8.39 12.68 6.38
C ASP A 78 7.63 12.69 5.04
N ALA A 79 7.59 11.55 4.34
CA ALA A 79 6.83 11.37 3.11
C ALA A 79 5.34 11.07 3.34
N GLY A 80 4.94 10.77 4.59
CA GLY A 80 3.55 10.55 4.99
C GLY A 80 3.13 9.08 5.12
N ALA A 81 4.05 8.14 5.36
CA ALA A 81 3.69 6.76 5.64
C ALA A 81 2.80 6.66 6.89
N ASP A 82 1.92 5.66 6.96
CA ASP A 82 1.06 5.43 8.13
C ASP A 82 1.72 4.47 9.13
N ILE A 83 2.46 3.49 8.61
CA ILE A 83 3.30 2.55 9.36
C ILE A 83 4.67 2.48 8.70
N VAL A 84 5.76 2.37 9.49
CA VAL A 84 7.10 2.06 8.98
C VAL A 84 7.71 0.92 9.78
N HIS A 85 8.00 -0.17 9.09
CA HIS A 85 8.77 -1.29 9.62
C HIS A 85 10.20 -1.26 9.09
N VAL A 86 11.16 -1.80 9.84
CA VAL A 86 12.57 -1.86 9.38
C VAL A 86 12.83 -3.02 8.42
N ALA A 87 11.90 -3.97 8.32
CA ALA A 87 12.02 -5.13 7.44
C ALA A 87 10.64 -5.75 7.13
N PRO A 88 10.45 -6.41 5.98
CA PRO A 88 9.13 -6.91 5.56
C PRO A 88 8.52 -7.96 6.49
N GLN A 89 9.35 -8.76 7.18
CA GLN A 89 8.88 -9.81 8.10
C GLN A 89 8.12 -9.28 9.34
N TYR A 90 8.17 -7.97 9.58
CA TYR A 90 7.42 -7.34 10.67
C TYR A 90 6.03 -6.88 10.23
N ILE A 91 5.71 -6.95 8.93
CA ILE A 91 4.36 -6.67 8.45
C ILE A 91 3.44 -7.82 8.87
N THR A 92 2.38 -7.47 9.59
CA THR A 92 1.34 -8.39 10.05
C THR A 92 -0.02 -8.04 9.42
N LEU A 93 -1.02 -8.90 9.60
CA LEU A 93 -2.38 -8.58 9.16
C LEU A 93 -2.95 -7.37 9.91
N ASP A 94 -2.56 -7.12 11.16
CA ASP A 94 -3.03 -5.95 11.92
C ASP A 94 -2.53 -4.62 11.32
N ASP A 95 -1.43 -4.65 10.58
CA ASP A 95 -0.94 -3.48 9.84
C ASP A 95 -1.81 -3.17 8.61
N ILE A 96 -2.45 -4.20 8.05
CA ILE A 96 -3.19 -4.20 6.78
C ILE A 96 -4.69 -4.01 7.01
N VAL A 97 -5.27 -4.70 7.99
CA VAL A 97 -6.70 -4.68 8.26
C VAL A 97 -7.08 -3.28 8.73
N ILE A 98 -7.87 -2.59 7.90
CA ILE A 98 -8.50 -1.32 8.27
C ILE A 98 -9.76 -1.70 9.04
N VAL A 99 -9.68 -1.67 10.37
CA VAL A 99 -10.86 -1.83 11.22
C VAL A 99 -11.63 -0.51 11.16
N ASP A 100 -12.83 -0.51 10.57
CA ASP A 100 -13.74 0.63 10.72
C ASP A 100 -14.21 0.62 12.19
N GLU A 101 -14.18 1.75 12.89
CA GLU A 101 -14.66 1.81 14.30
C GLU A 101 -16.14 1.38 14.42
N LYS A 102 -16.87 1.38 13.31
CA LYS A 102 -18.25 0.86 13.23
C LYS A 102 -18.36 -0.65 13.36
N ASP A 103 -17.33 -1.42 12.99
CA ASP A 103 -17.32 -2.89 13.09
C ASP A 103 -17.02 -3.37 14.52
N ALA A 104 -16.50 -2.49 15.38
CA ALA A 104 -16.18 -2.81 16.78
C ALA A 104 -17.42 -2.80 17.71
N VAL A 105 -18.60 -2.35 17.24
CA VAL A 105 -19.80 -2.12 18.08
C VAL A 105 -20.94 -3.12 17.80
N THR A 106 -20.67 -4.33 17.29
CA THR A 106 -21.74 -5.34 17.06
C THR A 106 -21.55 -6.68 17.77
N SER A 107 -20.73 -6.76 18.84
CA SER A 107 -20.58 -7.99 19.63
C SER A 107 -20.91 -7.85 21.13
N ALA A 108 -21.63 -6.81 21.54
CA ALA A 108 -22.09 -6.64 22.93
C ALA A 108 -23.57 -6.28 22.99
N SER A 109 -24.45 -7.21 22.62
CA SER A 109 -25.86 -7.33 23.10
C SER A 109 -26.54 -8.56 22.47
N SER A 110 -26.38 -9.71 23.12
CA SER A 110 -27.20 -10.95 23.12
C SER A 110 -26.28 -12.05 23.65
N GLU A 111 -26.46 -12.70 24.81
CA GLU A 111 -27.57 -12.89 25.75
C GLU A 111 -27.09 -12.75 27.21
#